data_AF-A0A067N9B2-F1
#
_entry.id   AF-A0A067N9B2-F1
#
_cell.length_a   1.000
_cell.length_b   1.000
_cell.length_c   1.000
_cell.angle_alpha   90.00
_cell.angle_beta   90.00
_cell.angle_gamma   90.00
#
_symmetry.space_group_name_H-M   'P 1'
#
loop_
_entity.id
_entity.type
_entity.pdbx_description
1 polymer ?
#
loop_
_entity_poly.entity_id
_entity_poly.type
_entity_poly.pdbx_seq_one_letter_code
_entity_poly.pdbx_strand_id
1 'polypeptide(L)'
;MSELIRRVNSMPGSPFATSPAARTGSAYSPYLKTSKSTLSRIAPLHPNRRAPPPPPPPPPPKKKTKKEIEREEKWEEELIESLGGLDAWVALSDADRKDLRRGKFEMEMNGWD
;
A
#
# COMPACT_ATOMS: atom_id res chain seq x y z
N MET A 1 -24.90 24.05 -11.00
CA MET A 1 -25.64 22.87 -10.45
C MET A 1 -25.65 22.83 -8.93
N SER A 2 -24.51 23.04 -8.26
CA SER A 2 -24.37 23.05 -6.79
C SER A 2 -25.29 24.05 -6.06
N GLU A 3 -25.40 25.27 -6.57
CA GLU A 3 -26.27 26.33 -6.03
C GLU A 3 -27.76 25.96 -6.08
N LEU A 4 -28.17 25.23 -7.12
CA LEU A 4 -29.55 24.76 -7.28
C LEU A 4 -29.91 23.72 -6.21
N ILE A 5 -28.99 22.79 -5.94
CA ILE A 5 -29.14 21.74 -4.92
C ILE A 5 -29.24 22.36 -3.52
N ARG A 6 -28.39 23.35 -3.22
CA ARG A 6 -28.45 24.09 -1.94
C ARG A 6 -29.79 24.76 -1.72
N ARG A 7 -30.34 25.40 -2.74
CA ARG A 7 -31.60 26.16 -2.67
C ARG A 7 -32.83 25.24 -2.53
N VAL A 8 -32.82 24.09 -3.18
CA VAL A 8 -33.88 23.07 -3.04
C VAL A 8 -33.85 22.42 -1.66
N ASN A 9 -32.66 22.18 -1.10
CA ASN A 9 -32.52 21.59 0.23
C ASN A 9 -32.83 22.57 1.38
N SER A 10 -32.84 23.88 1.12
CA SER A 10 -33.16 24.90 2.12
C SER A 10 -34.66 25.21 2.24
N MET A 11 -35.53 24.58 1.44
CA MET A 11 -36.97 24.80 1.52
C MET A 11 -37.62 24.03 2.68
N PRO A 12 -38.53 24.65 3.46
CA PRO A 12 -39.32 23.96 4.46
C PRO A 12 -40.22 22.94 3.74
N GLY A 13 -39.97 21.64 3.95
CA GLY A 13 -40.64 20.54 3.25
C GLY A 13 -39.74 19.74 2.30
N SER A 14 -38.46 20.10 2.16
CA SER A 14 -37.50 19.23 1.46
C SER A 14 -37.36 17.88 2.17
N PRO A 15 -37.44 16.73 1.46
CA PRO A 15 -37.16 15.42 2.05
C PRO A 15 -35.67 15.25 2.40
N PHE A 16 -34.82 16.17 1.93
CA PHE A 16 -33.40 16.26 2.27
C PHE A 16 -33.12 17.33 3.34
N ALA A 17 -34.17 17.99 3.87
CA ALA A 17 -34.03 18.89 5.01
C ALA A 17 -33.34 18.09 6.12
N THR A 18 -32.14 18.52 6.46
CA THR A 18 -31.32 17.88 7.49
C THR A 18 -32.02 18.14 8.81
N SER A 19 -32.94 17.24 9.18
CA SER A 19 -33.76 17.36 10.37
C SER A 19 -32.82 17.43 11.58
N PRO A 20 -32.96 18.42 12.48
CA PRO A 20 -32.14 18.50 13.70
C PRO A 20 -32.31 17.26 14.60
N ALA A 21 -33.44 16.55 14.47
CA ALA A 21 -33.68 15.25 15.09
C ALA A 21 -32.65 14.17 14.70
N ALA A 22 -32.01 14.31 13.53
CA ALA A 22 -30.95 13.40 13.08
C ALA A 22 -29.56 13.71 13.67
N ARG A 23 -29.40 14.83 14.40
CA ARG A 23 -28.10 15.23 14.99
C ARG A 23 -28.01 15.07 16.50
N THR A 24 -29.13 14.88 17.21
CA THR A 24 -29.15 14.85 18.69
C THR A 24 -29.95 13.69 19.29
N GLY A 25 -30.61 12.87 18.48
CA GLY A 25 -31.00 11.54 18.92
C GLY A 25 -29.75 10.68 19.04
N SER A 26 -29.16 10.61 20.23
CA SER A 26 -28.20 9.56 20.58
C SER A 26 -28.92 8.22 20.43
N ALA A 27 -28.97 7.69 19.20
CA ALA A 27 -29.33 6.32 18.95
C ALA A 27 -28.31 5.49 19.73
N TYR A 28 -28.71 4.98 20.90
CA TYR A 28 -27.85 4.19 21.78
C TYR A 28 -27.53 2.88 21.06
N SER A 29 -26.53 2.91 20.21
CA SER A 29 -26.02 1.76 19.49
C SER A 29 -24.69 1.38 20.14
N PRO A 30 -24.54 0.17 20.68
CA PRO A 30 -23.28 -0.28 21.29
C PRO A 30 -22.10 -0.20 20.29
N TYR A 31 -22.42 -0.14 19.00
CA TYR A 31 -21.47 -0.01 17.89
C TYR A 31 -20.86 1.40 17.74
N LEU A 32 -21.46 2.44 18.30
CA LEU A 32 -20.96 3.82 18.20
C LEU A 32 -19.65 4.05 18.97
N LYS A 33 -19.40 3.25 20.02
CA LYS A 33 -18.17 3.34 20.82
C LYS A 33 -17.04 2.46 20.27
N THR A 34 -17.31 1.64 19.27
CA THR A 34 -16.34 0.68 18.73
C THR A 34 -15.63 1.25 17.50
N SER A 35 -14.37 0.87 17.30
CA SER A 35 -13.58 1.37 16.17
C SER A 35 -14.14 0.87 14.84
N LYS A 36 -13.91 1.63 13.75
CA LYS A 36 -14.33 1.24 12.39
C LYS A 36 -13.76 -0.13 11.98
N SER A 37 -12.56 -0.51 12.45
CA SER A 37 -11.96 -1.81 12.17
C SER A 37 -12.60 -2.96 12.97
N THR A 38 -13.08 -2.66 14.18
CA THR A 38 -13.85 -3.62 14.99
C THR A 38 -15.19 -3.89 14.33
N LEU A 39 -15.86 -2.83 13.85
CA LEU A 39 -17.14 -2.92 13.16
C LEU A 39 -17.07 -3.65 11.82
N SER A 40 -15.95 -3.54 11.08
CA SER A 40 -15.78 -4.23 9.81
C SER A 40 -15.62 -5.74 9.93
N ARG A 41 -15.31 -6.26 11.13
CA ARG A 41 -15.20 -7.69 11.40
C ARG A 41 -16.52 -8.33 11.83
N ILE A 42 -17.50 -7.51 12.21
CA ILE A 42 -18.82 -8.00 12.56
C ILE A 42 -19.49 -8.43 11.26
N ALA A 43 -19.83 -9.72 11.17
CA ALA A 43 -20.55 -10.25 10.02
C ALA A 43 -21.78 -9.37 9.73
N PRO A 44 -22.08 -9.07 8.46
CA PRO A 44 -23.19 -8.20 8.16
C PRO A 44 -24.49 -8.76 8.75
N LEU A 45 -25.11 -8.03 9.68
CA LEU A 45 -26.37 -8.42 10.34
C LEU A 45 -27.59 -8.37 9.40
N HIS A 46 -27.38 -8.29 8.08
CA HIS A 46 -28.42 -8.15 7.08
C HIS A 46 -28.33 -9.32 6.09
N PRO A 47 -29.42 -10.10 5.89
CA PRO A 47 -29.43 -11.31 5.06
C PRO A 47 -28.88 -11.11 3.63
N ASN A 48 -28.94 -9.88 3.11
CA ASN A 48 -28.48 -9.52 1.76
C ASN A 48 -27.12 -8.82 1.68
N ARG A 49 -26.41 -8.58 2.79
CA ARG A 49 -25.05 -8.02 2.74
C ARG A 49 -24.04 -9.15 2.61
N ARG A 50 -23.68 -9.48 1.36
CA ARG A 50 -22.56 -10.40 1.07
C ARG A 50 -21.28 -9.80 1.65
N ALA A 51 -20.43 -10.65 2.23
CA ALA A 51 -19.08 -10.24 2.62
C ALA A 51 -18.40 -9.62 1.39
N PRO A 52 -17.65 -8.50 1.55
CA PRO A 52 -16.89 -7.96 0.43
C PRO A 52 -15.98 -9.07 -0.12
N PRO A 53 -15.78 -9.14 -1.44
CA PRO A 53 -14.84 -10.10 -2.00
C PRO A 53 -13.46 -9.90 -1.36
N PRO A 54 -12.69 -10.99 -1.17
CA PRO A 54 -11.33 -10.85 -0.68
C PRO A 54 -10.53 -9.91 -1.59
N PRO A 55 -9.53 -9.18 -1.04
CA PRO A 55 -8.65 -8.37 -1.86
C PRO A 55 -7.97 -9.26 -2.91
N PRO A 56 -7.67 -8.72 -4.11
CA PRO A 56 -6.92 -9.47 -5.11
C PRO A 56 -5.52 -9.82 -4.57
N PRO A 57 -4.90 -10.92 -5.04
CA PRO A 57 -3.54 -11.25 -4.68
C PRO A 57 -2.57 -10.13 -5.11
N PRO A 58 -1.42 -9.96 -4.41
CA PRO A 58 -0.41 -8.99 -4.82
C PRO A 58 0.05 -9.28 -6.26
N PRO A 59 0.39 -8.23 -7.02
CA PRO A 59 0.90 -8.41 -8.38
C PRO A 59 2.21 -9.22 -8.34
N PRO A 60 2.49 -10.01 -9.39
CA PRO A 60 3.74 -10.74 -9.48
C PRO A 60 4.94 -9.77 -9.44
N PRO A 61 6.11 -10.20 -8.92
CA PRO A 61 7.32 -9.40 -8.97
C PRO A 61 7.59 -8.92 -10.40
N LYS A 62 7.90 -7.63 -10.54
CA LYS A 62 8.24 -7.07 -11.85
C LYS A 62 9.51 -7.74 -12.35
N LYS A 63 9.53 -8.11 -13.64
CA LYS A 63 10.76 -8.51 -14.30
C LYS A 63 11.71 -7.31 -14.29
N LYS A 64 12.99 -7.55 -13.97
CA LYS A 64 14.00 -6.50 -14.01
C LYS A 64 14.02 -5.89 -15.41
N THR A 65 14.07 -4.57 -15.47
CA THR A 65 14.16 -3.86 -16.75
C THR A 65 15.56 -4.04 -17.34
N LYS A 66 15.73 -3.89 -18.66
CA LYS A 66 17.06 -3.98 -19.30
C LYS A 66 18.09 -3.05 -18.63
N LYS A 67 17.68 -1.82 -18.31
CA LYS A 67 18.52 -0.82 -17.61
C LYS A 67 18.93 -1.23 -16.20
N GLU A 68 18.08 -2.00 -15.53
CA GLU A 68 18.34 -2.49 -14.18
C GLU A 68 19.35 -3.64 -14.21
N ILE A 69 19.23 -4.52 -15.22
CA ILE A 69 20.20 -5.60 -15.45
C ILE A 69 21.58 -5.02 -15.78
N GLU A 70 21.66 -4.09 -16.73
CA GLU A 70 22.93 -3.44 -17.10
C GLU A 70 23.59 -2.73 -15.90
N ARG A 71 22.77 -2.16 -15.00
CA ARG A 71 23.28 -1.53 -13.77
C ARG A 71 23.85 -2.56 -12.81
N GLU A 72 23.17 -3.69 -12.62
CA GLU A 72 23.64 -4.76 -11.76
C GLU A 72 24.92 -5.40 -12.31
N GLU A 73 25.00 -5.63 -13.62
CA GLU A 73 26.23 -6.12 -14.30
C GLU A 73 27.40 -5.16 -14.07
N LYS A 74 27.17 -3.85 -14.22
CA LYS A 74 28.19 -2.83 -13.92
C LYS A 74 28.65 -2.88 -12.46
N TRP A 75 27.72 -3.06 -11.52
CA TRP A 75 28.09 -3.18 -10.11
C TRP A 75 28.87 -4.46 -9.81
N GLU A 76 28.60 -5.56 -10.50
CA GLU A 76 29.40 -6.78 -10.40
C GLU A 76 30.82 -6.55 -10.92
N GLU A 77 30.99 -5.87 -12.06
CA GLU A 77 32.31 -5.50 -12.59
C GLU A 77 33.09 -4.62 -11.61
N GLU A 78 32.46 -3.60 -11.03
CA GLU A 78 33.07 -2.71 -10.02
C GLU A 78 33.51 -3.48 -8.76
N LEU A 79 32.70 -4.44 -8.31
CA LEU A 79 33.04 -5.31 -7.17
C LEU A 79 34.22 -6.23 -7.49
N ILE A 80 34.24 -6.81 -8.69
CA ILE A 80 35.35 -7.64 -9.16
C ILE A 80 36.65 -6.83 -9.20
N GLU A 81 36.61 -5.60 -9.74
CA GLU A 81 37.78 -4.71 -9.77
C GLU A 81 38.25 -4.36 -8.35
N SER A 82 37.32 -4.01 -7.45
CA SER A 82 37.61 -3.62 -6.06
C SER A 82 38.24 -4.76 -5.25
N LEU A 83 37.88 -6.02 -5.53
CA LEU A 83 38.44 -7.20 -4.85
C LEU A 83 39.81 -7.63 -5.39
N GLY A 84 40.33 -6.95 -6.42
CA GLY A 84 41.61 -7.30 -7.04
C GLY A 84 41.48 -8.23 -8.24
N GLY A 85 40.30 -8.28 -8.87
CA GLY A 85 40.06 -8.99 -10.12
C GLY A 85 39.26 -10.28 -9.97
N LEU A 86 39.09 -10.97 -11.11
CA LEU A 86 38.21 -12.13 -11.23
C LEU A 86 38.65 -13.31 -10.36
N ASP A 87 39.96 -13.50 -10.16
CA ASP A 87 40.50 -14.60 -9.35
C ASP A 87 40.06 -14.49 -7.88
N ALA A 88 40.10 -13.27 -7.33
CA ALA A 88 39.63 -13.01 -5.97
C ALA A 88 38.12 -13.18 -5.87
N TRP A 89 37.37 -12.76 -6.89
CA TRP A 89 35.91 -12.94 -6.94
C TRP A 89 35.49 -14.41 -6.97
N VAL A 90 36.14 -15.24 -7.79
CA VAL A 90 35.82 -16.67 -7.92
C VAL A 90 36.22 -17.46 -6.68
N ALA A 91 37.25 -17.00 -5.95
CA ALA A 91 37.66 -17.61 -4.68
C ALA A 91 36.63 -17.42 -3.55
N LEU A 92 35.69 -16.46 -3.68
CA LEU A 92 34.63 -16.23 -2.70
C LEU A 92 33.50 -17.26 -2.79
N SER A 93 32.93 -17.59 -1.63
CA SER A 93 31.74 -18.43 -1.59
C SER A 93 30.55 -17.73 -2.25
N ASP A 94 29.55 -18.50 -2.69
CA ASP A 94 28.32 -17.93 -3.26
C ASP A 94 27.57 -17.05 -2.24
N ALA A 95 27.70 -17.35 -0.94
CA ALA A 95 27.13 -16.55 0.13
C ALA A 95 27.81 -15.18 0.22
N ASP A 96 29.15 -15.15 0.23
CA ASP A 96 29.91 -13.90 0.31
C ASP A 96 29.65 -13.02 -0.93
N ARG A 97 29.63 -13.62 -2.13
CA ARG A 97 29.29 -12.91 -3.38
C ARG A 97 27.86 -12.35 -3.36
N LYS A 98 26.92 -13.03 -2.71
CA LYS A 98 25.54 -12.55 -2.55
C LYS A 98 25.49 -11.38 -1.56
N ASP A 99 26.21 -11.46 -0.45
CA ASP A 99 26.23 -10.41 0.57
C ASP A 99 26.91 -9.14 0.06
N LEU A 100 28.01 -9.27 -0.71
CA LEU A 100 28.66 -8.14 -1.36
C LEU A 100 27.75 -7.45 -2.39
N ARG A 101 27.05 -8.21 -3.23
CA ARG A 101 26.07 -7.64 -4.18
C ARG A 101 24.93 -6.94 -3.47
N ARG A 102 24.43 -7.53 -2.37
CA ARG A 102 23.41 -6.90 -1.53
C ARG A 102 23.90 -5.60 -0.90
N GLY A 103 25.12 -5.60 -0.35
CA GLY A 103 25.72 -4.41 0.24
C GLY A 103 25.95 -3.29 -0.78
N LYS A 104 26.41 -3.63 -1.99
CA LYS A 104 26.56 -2.66 -3.09
C LYS A 104 25.20 -2.11 -3.54
N PHE A 105 24.18 -2.97 -3.66
CA PHE A 105 22.81 -2.53 -3.97
C PHE A 105 22.28 -1.58 -2.89
N GLU A 106 22.43 -1.93 -1.61
CA GLU A 106 21.98 -1.11 -0.49
C GLU A 106 22.72 0.23 -0.45
N MET A 107 24.04 0.24 -0.62
CA MET A 107 24.81 1.48 -0.66
C MET A 107 24.37 2.44 -1.78
N GLU A 108 24.08 1.91 -2.97
CA GLU A 108 23.73 2.71 -4.14
C GLU A 108 22.24 3.09 -4.21
N MET A 109 21.35 2.23 -3.69
CA MET A 109 19.89 2.45 -3.73
C MET A 109 19.32 3.09 -2.47
N ASN A 110 20.00 2.95 -1.33
CA ASN A 110 19.57 3.53 -0.04
C ASN A 110 20.03 5.00 0.13
N GLY A 111 20.59 5.60 -0.93
CA GLY A 111 20.93 7.03 -1.02
C GLY A 111 19.81 7.92 -1.59
N TRP A 112 18.60 7.39 -1.75
CA TRP A 112 17.39 8.14 -2.09
C TRP A 112 16.34 7.93 -0.99
N ASP A 113 16.45 8.70 0.08
CA ASP A 113 15.33 9.08 0.96
C ASP A 113 15.11 10.60 0.83
#